data_AF-A0A939JJT0-F1
#
_entry.id   AF-A0A939JJT0-F1
#
_cell.length_a   1.000
_cell.length_b   1.000
_cell.length_c   1.000
_cell.angle_alpha   90.00
_cell.angle_beta   90.00
_cell.angle_gamma   90.00
#
_symmetry.space_group_name_H-M   'P 1'
#
loop_
_entity.id
_entity.type
_entity.pdbx_description
1 polymer ?
#
loop_
_entity_poly.entity_id
_entity_poly.type
_entity_poly.pdbx_seq_one_letter_code
_entity_poly.pdbx_strand_id
1 'polypeptide(L)'
;MSAGLLEAVRQRLAESGAEPTPARVAAALREQGRLLGDAEVLGAADELRSELVGTGPLQALLADPRVTDVLVAGPDRVWVDRGGGLELTEVVFADAGAVRR
;
A
#
# COMPACT_ATOMS: atom_id res chain seq x y z
N MET A 1 16.24 8.82 5.03
CA MET A 1 16.38 9.19 3.60
C MET A 1 15.81 10.57 3.35
N SER A 2 16.18 11.26 2.26
CA SER A 2 15.48 12.49 1.88
C SER A 2 14.10 12.14 1.30
N ALA A 3 13.05 12.84 1.70
CA ALA A 3 11.68 12.59 1.24
C ALA A 3 11.55 12.57 -0.30
N GLY A 4 12.29 13.43 -1.01
CA GLY A 4 12.29 13.45 -2.48
C GLY A 4 12.89 12.21 -3.15
N LEU A 5 13.76 11.46 -2.46
CA LEU A 5 14.35 10.23 -3.02
C LEU A 5 13.40 9.04 -2.87
N LEU A 6 12.74 8.93 -1.73
CA LEU A 6 11.72 7.90 -1.48
C LEU A 6 10.58 8.05 -2.50
N GLU A 7 10.16 9.29 -2.76
CA GLU A 7 9.13 9.63 -3.74
C GLU A 7 9.54 9.27 -5.19
N ALA A 8 10.79 9.53 -5.58
CA ALA A 8 11.29 9.15 -6.91
C ALA A 8 11.32 7.62 -7.11
N VAL A 9 11.75 6.87 -6.08
CA VAL A 9 11.71 5.40 -6.08
C VAL A 9 10.27 4.89 -6.12
N ARG A 10 9.36 5.55 -5.39
CA ARG A 10 7.93 5.24 -5.37
C ARG A 10 7.29 5.38 -6.75
N GLN A 11 7.47 6.52 -7.41
CA GLN A 11 6.90 6.76 -8.74
C GLN A 11 7.39 5.75 -9.77
N ARG A 12 8.70 5.42 -9.73
CA ARG A 12 9.30 4.39 -10.58
C ARG A 12 8.66 3.01 -10.38
N LEU A 13 8.48 2.60 -9.12
CA LEU A 13 7.89 1.30 -8.79
C LEU A 13 6.40 1.25 -9.18
N ALA A 14 5.66 2.34 -8.97
CA ALA A 14 4.26 2.47 -9.38
C ALA A 14 4.08 2.40 -10.91
N GLU A 15 4.94 3.05 -11.68
CA GLU A 15 4.95 3.00 -13.16
C GLU A 15 5.22 1.58 -13.69
N SER A 16 6.01 0.80 -12.96
CA SER A 16 6.32 -0.59 -13.31
C SER A 16 5.25 -1.59 -12.85
N GLY A 17 4.33 -1.19 -11.96
CA GLY A 17 3.36 -2.08 -11.30
C GLY A 17 3.99 -3.18 -10.44
N ALA A 18 5.27 -3.03 -10.06
CA ALA A 18 6.04 -4.07 -9.38
C ALA A 18 6.09 -3.83 -7.87
N GLU A 19 6.02 -4.92 -7.10
CA GLU A 19 6.15 -4.88 -5.65
C GLU A 19 7.50 -4.27 -5.20
N PRO A 20 7.51 -3.42 -4.16
CA PRO A 20 8.70 -2.75 -3.62
C PRO A 20 9.57 -3.72 -2.82
N THR A 21 10.26 -4.62 -3.50
CA THR A 21 11.23 -5.54 -2.87
C THR A 21 12.56 -4.84 -2.59
N PRO A 22 13.34 -5.29 -1.58
CA PRO A 22 14.66 -4.73 -1.30
C PRO A 22 15.59 -4.68 -2.53
N ALA A 23 15.55 -5.72 -3.38
CA ALA A 23 16.35 -5.77 -4.60
C ALA A 23 15.94 -4.68 -5.63
N ARG A 24 14.64 -4.39 -5.76
CA ARG A 24 14.13 -3.36 -6.68
C ARG A 24 14.34 -1.95 -6.15
N VAL A 25 14.14 -1.77 -4.85
CA VAL A 25 14.44 -0.51 -4.16
C VAL A 25 15.94 -0.20 -4.28
N ALA A 26 16.82 -1.19 -4.08
CA ALA A 26 18.25 -1.03 -4.35
C ALA A 26 18.53 -0.64 -5.81
N ALA A 27 17.88 -1.29 -6.78
CA ALA A 27 18.07 -0.98 -8.19
C ALA A 27 17.66 0.47 -8.52
N ALA A 28 16.48 0.90 -8.07
CA ALA A 28 15.98 2.26 -8.27
C ALA A 28 16.87 3.31 -7.57
N LEU A 29 17.37 3.01 -6.37
CA LEU A 29 18.28 3.90 -5.64
C LEU A 29 19.65 4.02 -6.31
N ARG A 30 20.16 2.94 -6.92
CA ARG A 30 21.39 2.94 -7.71
C ARG A 30 21.27 3.77 -8.98
N GLU A 31 20.11 3.71 -9.66
CA GLU A 31 19.82 4.57 -10.82
C GLU A 31 19.85 6.07 -10.46
N GLN A 32 19.51 6.41 -9.21
CA GLN A 32 19.59 7.78 -8.67
C GLN A 32 21.00 8.17 -8.17
N GLY A 33 22.02 7.34 -8.45
CA GLY A 33 23.43 7.66 -8.14
C GLY A 33 23.80 7.57 -6.66
N ARG A 34 23.01 6.87 -5.82
CA ARG A 34 23.32 6.71 -4.40
C ARG A 34 23.80 5.29 -4.09
N LEU A 35 24.91 5.22 -3.36
CA LEU A 35 25.36 4.03 -2.65
C LEU A 35 24.81 4.09 -1.23
N LEU A 36 23.84 3.23 -0.93
CA LEU A 36 23.26 3.07 0.41
C LEU A 36 23.67 1.71 0.96
N GLY A 37 23.80 1.60 2.28
CA GLY A 37 24.07 0.31 2.93
C GLY A 37 22.86 -0.62 2.90
N ASP A 38 23.09 -1.92 3.05
CA ASP A 38 22.02 -2.95 3.01
C ASP A 38 20.89 -2.67 4.01
N ALA A 39 21.20 -2.15 5.20
CA ALA A 39 20.22 -1.77 6.21
C ALA A 39 19.33 -0.60 5.79
N GLU A 40 19.88 0.38 5.07
CA GLU A 40 19.11 1.53 4.55
C GLU A 40 18.20 1.11 3.40
N VAL A 41 18.66 0.20 2.54
CA VAL A 41 17.84 -0.39 1.48
C VAL A 41 16.69 -1.21 2.05
N LEU A 42 16.96 -2.03 3.06
CA LEU A 42 15.93 -2.83 3.74
C LEU A 42 14.91 -1.93 4.42
N GLY A 43 15.36 -0.90 5.15
CA GLY A 43 14.47 0.10 5.74
C GLY A 43 13.60 0.81 4.72
N ALA A 44 14.18 1.25 3.60
CA ALA A 44 13.46 1.90 2.51
C ALA A 44 12.44 0.98 1.84
N ALA A 45 12.77 -0.31 1.69
CA ALA A 45 11.84 -1.28 1.13
C ALA A 45 10.69 -1.61 2.08
N ASP A 46 10.94 -1.66 3.38
CA ASP A 46 9.90 -1.85 4.39
C ASP A 46 9.00 -0.62 4.51
N GLU A 47 9.57 0.58 4.45
CA GLU A 47 8.84 1.86 4.43
C GLU A 47 7.97 1.98 3.16
N LEU A 48 8.57 1.79 1.98
CA LEU A 48 7.84 1.78 0.71
C LEU A 48 6.80 0.66 0.65
N ARG A 49 7.08 -0.51 1.21
CA ARG A 49 6.10 -1.59 1.30
C ARG A 49 4.96 -1.21 2.24
N SER A 50 5.22 -0.63 3.41
CA SER A 50 4.15 -0.18 4.31
C SER A 50 3.30 0.96 3.71
N GLU A 51 3.90 1.81 2.87
CA GLU A 51 3.21 2.94 2.24
C GLU A 51 2.49 2.58 0.93
N LEU A 52 3.07 1.69 0.12
CA LEU A 52 2.46 1.17 -1.11
C LEU A 52 1.49 0.02 -0.83
N VAL A 53 1.70 -0.72 0.27
CA VAL A 53 0.80 -1.74 0.82
C VAL A 53 0.12 -1.19 2.07
N GLY A 54 -0.46 0.00 1.96
CA GLY A 54 -1.37 0.54 2.97
C GLY A 54 -2.79 0.08 2.68
N THR A 55 -3.48 -0.52 3.64
CA THR A 55 -4.91 -0.89 3.50
C THR A 55 -5.87 0.30 3.47
N GLY A 56 -5.32 1.52 3.35
CA GLY A 56 -6.03 2.78 3.13
C GLY A 56 -7.29 2.91 4.00
N PRO A 57 -8.45 3.27 3.42
CA PRO A 57 -9.67 3.48 4.17
C PRO A 57 -10.25 2.21 4.82
N LEU A 58 -9.69 1.02 4.52
CA LEU A 58 -10.09 -0.25 5.12
C LEU A 58 -9.34 -0.57 6.41
N GLN A 59 -8.32 0.20 6.79
CA GLN A 59 -7.46 -0.13 7.92
C GLN A 59 -8.22 -0.31 9.24
N ALA A 60 -9.25 0.51 9.49
CA ALA A 60 -10.08 0.38 10.68
C ALA A 60 -10.95 -0.89 10.67
N LEU A 61 -11.40 -1.33 9.49
CA LEU A 61 -12.15 -2.57 9.33
C LEU A 61 -11.26 -3.78 9.59
N LEU A 62 -10.04 -3.75 9.05
CA LEU A 62 -9.06 -4.83 9.20
C LEU A 62 -8.45 -4.92 10.59
N ALA A 63 -8.52 -3.84 11.36
CA ALA A 63 -8.11 -3.83 12.76
C ALA A 63 -9.20 -4.37 13.71
N ASP A 64 -10.46 -4.50 13.28
CA ASP A 64 -11.53 -5.08 14.11
C ASP A 64 -11.41 -6.61 14.11
N PRO A 65 -11.08 -7.25 15.25
CA PRO A 65 -10.88 -8.69 15.31
C PRO A 65 -12.17 -9.51 15.05
N ARG A 66 -13.34 -8.85 15.01
CA ARG A 66 -14.61 -9.50 14.64
C ARG A 66 -14.82 -9.54 13.14
N VAL A 67 -14.12 -8.71 12.36
CA VAL A 67 -14.24 -8.69 10.91
C VAL A 67 -13.48 -9.90 10.35
N THR A 68 -14.21 -10.77 9.68
CA THR A 68 -13.65 -11.96 9.02
C THR A 68 -13.31 -11.65 7.57
N ASP A 69 -14.14 -10.84 6.91
CA ASP A 69 -14.05 -10.56 5.48
C ASP A 69 -14.37 -9.08 5.19
N VAL A 70 -13.72 -8.52 4.15
CA VAL A 70 -14.00 -7.18 3.61
C VAL A 70 -14.22 -7.31 2.10
N LEU A 71 -15.39 -6.90 1.60
CA LEU A 71 -15.74 -6.91 0.19
C LEU A 71 -15.81 -5.48 -0.35
N VAL A 72 -15.10 -5.18 -1.44
CA VAL A 72 -15.16 -3.88 -2.12
C VAL A 72 -15.66 -4.07 -3.54
N ALA A 73 -16.89 -3.63 -3.85
CA ALA A 73 -17.47 -3.69 -5.20
C ALA A 73 -17.60 -2.31 -5.87
N GLY A 74 -17.15 -1.25 -5.19
CA GLY A 74 -17.16 0.11 -5.70
C GLY A 74 -16.73 1.11 -4.64
N PRO A 75 -16.55 2.38 -5.02
CA PRO A 75 -16.01 3.39 -4.11
C PRO A 75 -16.91 3.65 -2.91
N ASP A 76 -18.21 3.56 -3.09
CA ASP A 76 -19.28 3.71 -2.09
C ASP A 76 -19.84 2.36 -1.59
N ARG A 77 -19.15 1.27 -1.96
CA ARG A 77 -19.69 -0.08 -1.89
C ARG A 77 -18.64 -0.99 -1.26
N VAL A 78 -18.51 -0.84 0.06
CA VAL A 78 -17.61 -1.59 0.93
C VAL A 78 -18.43 -2.31 2.00
N TRP A 79 -18.34 -3.63 2.04
CA TRP A 79 -19.01 -4.48 3.02
C TRP A 79 -18.01 -5.25 3.87
N VAL A 80 -18.50 -5.74 4.99
CA VAL A 80 -17.75 -6.58 5.94
C VAL A 80 -18.62 -7.72 6.42
N ASP A 81 -18.02 -8.86 6.73
CA ASP A 81 -18.67 -9.95 7.48
C ASP A 81 -18.06 -10.06 8.87
N ARG A 82 -18.93 -10.28 9.87
CA ARG A 82 -18.55 -10.52 11.28
C ARG A 82 -19.12 -11.83 11.85
N GLY A 83 -19.49 -12.76 10.98
CA GLY A 83 -20.14 -14.03 11.30
C GLY A 83 -21.68 -14.00 11.24
N GLY A 84 -22.26 -12.88 10.81
CA GLY A 84 -23.71 -12.68 10.65
C GLY A 84 -24.16 -12.49 9.21
N GLY A 85 -23.21 -12.47 8.25
CA GLY A 85 -23.43 -12.09 6.86
C GLY A 85 -22.90 -10.69 6.54
N LEU A 86 -23.06 -10.28 5.28
CA LEU A 86 -22.49 -9.03 4.77
C LEU A 86 -23.23 -7.79 5.29
N GLU A 87 -22.47 -6.89 5.89
CA GLU A 87 -22.90 -5.58 6.39
C GLU A 87 -22.23 -4.46 5.60
N LEU A 88 -23.00 -3.49 5.11
CA LEU A 88 -22.43 -2.32 4.44
C LEU A 88 -21.72 -1.42 5.46
N THR A 89 -20.53 -0.97 5.13
CA THR A 89 -19.74 -0.05 5.96
C THR A 89 -19.94 1.40 5.55
N GLU A 90 -19.55 2.32 6.42
CA GLU A 90 -19.46 3.74 6.09
C GLU A 90 -18.18 4.09 5.31
N VAL A 91 -17.35 3.10 4.98
CA VAL A 91 -16.10 3.33 4.27
C VAL A 91 -16.37 3.67 2.82
N VAL A 92 -15.89 4.83 2.39
CA VAL A 92 -16.00 5.32 1.02
C VAL A 92 -14.60 5.66 0.48
N PHE A 93 -14.27 5.12 -0.69
CA PHE A 93 -13.11 5.51 -1.47
C PHE A 93 -13.41 6.76 -2.29
N ALA A 94 -12.37 7.57 -2.54
CA ALA A 94 -12.50 8.82 -3.29
C ALA A 94 -13.08 8.63 -4.71
N ASP A 95 -12.71 7.53 -5.39
CA ASP A 95 -13.19 7.20 -6.73
C ASP A 95 -13.00 5.71 -7.05
N ALA A 96 -13.54 5.27 -8.18
CA ALA A 96 -13.41 3.90 -8.65
C ALA A 96 -11.98 3.50 -9.06
N GLY A 97 -11.07 4.45 -9.24
CA GLY A 97 -9.64 4.20 -9.41
C GLY A 97 -8.96 3.86 -8.08
N ALA A 98 -9.37 4.50 -6.99
CA ALA A 98 -8.88 4.22 -5.63
C ALA A 98 -9.28 2.82 -5.11
N VAL A 99 -10.34 2.23 -5.64
CA VAL A 99 -10.78 0.84 -5.35
C VAL A 99 -9.92 -0.22 -6.06
N ARG A 100 -9.30 0.14 -7.19
CA ARG A 100 -8.62 -0.80 -8.09
C ARG A 100 -7.09 -0.70 -8.04
N ARG A 101 -6.54 -0.02 -7.03
CA ARG A 101 -5.08 0.12 -6.84
C ARG A 101 -4.47 -1.07 -6.13
#